data_AF-A0A2V9FXC2-F1
#
_entry.id   AF-A0A2V9FXC2-F1
#
_cell.length_a   1.000
_cell.length_b   1.000
_cell.length_c   1.000
_cell.angle_alpha   90.00
_cell.angle_beta   90.00
_cell.angle_gamma   90.00
#
_symmetry.space_group_name_H-M   'P 1'
#
loop_
_entity.id
_entity.type
_entity.pdbx_description
1 polymer ?
#
loop_
_entity_poly.entity_id
_entity_poly.type
_entity_poly.pdbx_seq_one_letter_code
_entity_poly.pdbx_strand_id
1 'polypeptide(L)'
;MSWLGLRYFRSQIDCKKLDAAFARQVENIKEDAHKRLKIGTKKADVARFFADLSISLTISGSEARGTLWTSGCAPFGCGSDSALIGVSVKLDPAGAVTEEPTVIGIYTDCL
;
A
#
# COMPACT_ATOMS: atom_id res chain seq x y z
N MET A 1 13.74 37.82 3.92
CA MET A 1 13.09 36.54 3.56
C MET A 1 11.83 36.86 2.80
N SER A 2 11.81 36.66 1.47
CA SER A 2 10.64 36.97 0.64
C SER A 2 9.50 35.97 0.91
N TRP A 3 8.25 36.43 0.86
CA TRP A 3 7.04 35.61 1.11
C TRP A 3 6.99 34.35 0.23
N LEU A 4 7.47 34.45 -1.02
CA LEU A 4 7.59 33.31 -1.94
C LEU A 4 8.51 32.21 -1.40
N GLY A 5 9.62 32.58 -0.75
CA GLY A 5 10.56 31.61 -0.17
C GLY A 5 9.98 30.88 1.04
N LEU A 6 9.22 31.58 1.89
CA LEU A 6 8.53 30.97 3.03
C LEU A 6 7.43 30.00 2.59
N ARG A 7 6.69 30.33 1.53
CA ARG A 7 5.64 29.46 0.96
C ARG A 7 6.23 28.20 0.34
N TYR A 8 7.34 28.34 -0.39
CA TYR A 8 8.05 27.19 -0.98
C TYR A 8 8.61 26.26 0.11
N PHE A 9 9.25 26.80 1.13
CA PHE A 9 9.82 26.00 2.22
C PHE A 9 8.74 25.24 3.01
N ARG A 10 7.59 25.88 3.26
CA ARG A 10 6.44 25.24 3.91
C ARG A 10 5.87 24.10 3.06
N SER A 11 5.73 24.32 1.75
CA SER A 11 5.30 23.29 0.80
C SER A 11 6.23 22.07 0.81
N GLN A 12 7.55 22.27 0.91
CA GLN A 12 8.50 21.16 0.99
C GLN A 12 8.40 20.37 2.30
N ILE A 13 8.19 21.05 3.43
CA ILE A 13 8.01 20.38 4.72
C ILE A 13 6.73 19.53 4.70
N ASP A 14 5.64 20.08 4.18
CA ASP A 14 4.36 19.38 4.12
C ASP A 14 4.43 18.17 3.18
N CYS A 15 5.08 18.33 2.02
CA CYS A 15 5.41 17.22 1.10
C CYS A 15 6.20 16.09 1.79
N LYS A 16 7.26 16.42 2.54
CA LYS A 16 8.06 15.41 3.28
C LYS A 16 7.23 14.65 4.32
N LYS A 17 6.29 15.32 4.99
CA LYS A 17 5.41 14.67 5.96
C LYS A 17 4.44 13.70 5.29
N LEU A 18 3.90 14.07 4.12
CA LEU A 18 3.01 13.21 3.34
C LEU A 18 3.74 11.97 2.83
N ASP A 19 4.95 12.13 2.28
CA ASP A 19 5.76 11.00 1.82
C ASP A 19 6.15 10.07 2.98
N ALA A 20 6.54 10.63 4.14
CA ALA A 20 6.81 9.83 5.33
C ALA A 20 5.56 9.09 5.86
N ALA A 21 4.38 9.72 5.79
CA ALA A 21 3.13 9.08 6.18
C ALA A 21 2.78 7.93 5.24
N PHE A 22 2.96 8.11 3.92
CA PHE A 22 2.78 7.06 2.93
C PHE A 22 3.74 5.89 3.16
N ALA A 23 5.04 6.16 3.30
CA ALA A 23 6.04 5.13 3.58
C ALA A 23 5.71 4.34 4.86
N ARG A 24 5.27 5.04 5.92
CA ARG A 24 4.84 4.40 7.17
C ARG A 24 3.59 3.54 6.97
N GLN A 25 2.64 3.99 6.14
CA GLN A 25 1.45 3.21 5.84
C GLN A 25 1.79 1.90 5.10
N VAL A 26 2.70 1.96 4.13
CA VAL A 26 3.22 0.77 3.41
C VAL A 26 3.86 -0.21 4.38
N GLU A 27 4.78 0.25 5.24
CA GLU A 27 5.46 -0.63 6.19
C GLU A 27 4.50 -1.21 7.24
N ASN A 28 3.53 -0.43 7.74
CA ASN A 28 2.52 -0.96 8.67
C ASN A 28 1.70 -2.09 8.03
N ILE A 29 1.26 -1.92 6.78
CA ILE A 29 0.49 -2.95 6.06
C ILE A 29 1.37 -4.18 5.79
N LYS A 30 2.64 -3.96 5.43
CA LYS A 30 3.61 -5.03 5.23
C LYS A 30 3.81 -5.84 6.52
N GLU A 31 4.06 -5.18 7.64
CA GLU A 31 4.17 -5.85 8.94
C GLU A 31 2.90 -6.63 9.31
N ASP A 32 1.71 -6.04 9.14
CA ASP A 32 0.45 -6.70 9.46
C ASP A 32 0.21 -7.92 8.56
N ALA A 33 0.51 -7.79 7.25
CA ALA A 33 0.43 -8.88 6.30
C ALA A 33 1.35 -10.03 6.70
N HIS A 34 2.64 -9.78 7.01
CA HIS A 34 3.56 -10.82 7.44
C HIS A 34 3.16 -11.47 8.78
N LYS A 35 2.50 -10.72 9.68
CA LYS A 35 2.01 -11.25 10.96
C LYS A 35 0.77 -12.14 10.81
N ARG A 36 -0.16 -11.79 9.91
CA ARG A 36 -1.49 -12.40 9.80
C ARG A 36 -1.63 -13.39 8.65
N LEU A 37 -0.94 -13.15 7.53
CA LEU A 37 -1.00 -13.93 6.30
C LEU A 37 0.21 -14.87 6.20
N LYS A 38 0.43 -15.67 7.23
CA LYS A 38 1.49 -16.69 7.25
C LYS A 38 1.10 -17.88 6.36
N ILE A 39 2.08 -18.67 5.94
CA ILE A 39 1.85 -19.93 5.22
C ILE A 39 0.87 -20.80 6.03
N GLY A 40 -0.18 -21.29 5.36
CA GLY A 40 -1.26 -22.08 5.93
C GLY A 40 -2.44 -21.27 6.47
N THR A 41 -2.35 -19.93 6.53
CA THR A 41 -3.49 -19.06 6.89
C THR A 41 -4.68 -19.35 5.98
N LYS A 42 -5.86 -19.54 6.58
CA LYS A 42 -7.06 -20.01 5.87
C LYS A 42 -7.75 -18.87 5.11
N LYS A 43 -8.48 -19.25 4.05
CA LYS A 43 -9.24 -18.32 3.20
C LYS A 43 -10.09 -17.30 3.96
N ALA A 44 -10.75 -17.71 5.04
CA ALA A 44 -11.57 -16.82 5.85
C ALA A 44 -10.74 -15.71 6.53
N ASP A 45 -9.55 -16.03 7.02
CA ASP A 45 -8.65 -15.08 7.66
C ASP A 45 -7.96 -14.17 6.63
N VAL A 46 -7.67 -14.70 5.44
CA VAL A 46 -7.25 -13.88 4.29
C VAL A 46 -8.34 -12.86 3.98
N ALA A 47 -9.60 -13.28 3.82
CA ALA A 47 -10.71 -12.37 3.54
C ALA A 47 -10.91 -11.31 4.65
N ARG A 48 -10.78 -11.68 5.92
CA ARG A 48 -10.83 -10.74 7.05
C ARG A 48 -9.71 -9.71 7.00
N PHE A 49 -8.48 -10.12 6.70
CA PHE A 49 -7.36 -9.19 6.57
C PHE A 49 -7.65 -8.07 5.56
N PHE A 50 -8.12 -8.43 4.36
CA PHE A 50 -8.47 -7.45 3.33
C PHE A 50 -9.64 -6.55 3.77
N ALA A 51 -10.67 -7.13 4.42
CA ALA A 51 -11.80 -6.37 4.94
C ALA A 51 -11.41 -5.36 6.04
N ASP A 52 -10.54 -5.75 6.98
CA ASP A 52 -10.08 -4.89 8.07
C ASP A 52 -9.30 -3.66 7.57
N LEU A 53 -8.58 -3.82 6.45
CA LEU A 53 -7.88 -2.72 5.80
C LEU A 53 -8.77 -1.92 4.82
N SER A 54 -10.06 -2.26 4.72
CA SER A 54 -10.98 -1.70 3.72
C SER A 54 -10.48 -1.84 2.29
N ILE A 55 -9.76 -2.93 2.01
CA ILE A 55 -9.22 -3.25 0.69
C ILE A 55 -10.17 -4.25 0.02
N SER A 56 -10.66 -3.92 -1.17
CA SER A 56 -11.46 -4.86 -1.97
C SER A 56 -10.62 -6.07 -2.38
N LEU A 57 -10.98 -7.24 -1.86
CA LEU A 57 -10.35 -8.52 -2.20
C LEU A 57 -10.84 -9.02 -3.56
N THR A 58 -9.89 -9.28 -4.47
CA THR A 58 -10.10 -10.01 -5.71
C THR A 58 -9.28 -11.30 -5.66
N ILE A 59 -9.91 -12.44 -5.92
CA ILE A 59 -9.21 -13.73 -6.05
C ILE A 59 -9.22 -14.13 -7.52
N SER A 60 -8.04 -14.36 -8.09
CA SER A 60 -7.87 -14.83 -9.46
C SER A 60 -6.89 -16.00 -9.50
N GLY A 61 -7.38 -17.19 -9.86
CA GLY A 61 -6.59 -18.42 -9.82
C GLY A 61 -6.04 -18.70 -8.42
N SER A 62 -4.72 -18.82 -8.31
CA SER A 62 -3.97 -19.08 -7.08
C SER A 62 -3.49 -17.81 -6.37
N GLU A 63 -4.16 -16.68 -6.55
CA GLU A 63 -3.72 -15.41 -5.97
C GLU A 63 -4.88 -14.55 -5.46
N ALA A 64 -4.77 -14.11 -4.22
CA ALA A 64 -5.60 -13.07 -3.63
C ALA A 64 -4.87 -11.73 -3.74
N ARG A 65 -5.52 -10.72 -4.30
CA ARG A 65 -4.98 -9.39 -4.48
C ARG A 65 -5.97 -8.33 -4.04
N GLY A 66 -5.44 -7.19 -3.63
CA GLY A 66 -6.23 -6.00 -3.35
C GLY A 66 -5.37 -4.74 -3.39
N THR A 67 -6.02 -3.61 -3.61
CA THR A 67 -5.38 -2.31 -3.72
C THR A 67 -6.04 -1.30 -2.81
N LEU A 68 -5.24 -0.59 -2.03
CA LEU A 68 -5.65 0.58 -1.26
C LEU A 68 -5.20 1.85 -2.00
N TRP A 69 -6.15 2.69 -2.39
CA TRP A 69 -5.86 4.00 -2.95
C TRP A 69 -5.53 5.01 -1.84
N THR A 70 -4.47 5.79 -2.04
CA THR A 70 -3.98 6.78 -1.07
C THR A 70 -3.26 7.91 -1.80
N SER A 71 -2.61 8.78 -1.07
CA SER A 71 -1.82 9.89 -1.61
C SER A 71 -0.57 10.12 -0.78
N GLY A 72 0.47 10.66 -1.40
CA GLY A 72 1.72 11.01 -0.73
C GLY A 72 2.23 12.37 -1.20
N CYS A 73 3.55 12.46 -1.42
CA CYS A 73 4.13 13.53 -2.19
C CYS A 73 4.98 12.91 -3.29
N ALA A 74 4.45 12.88 -4.49
CA ALA A 74 5.05 12.12 -5.58
C ALA A 74 6.39 12.75 -6.02
N PRO A 75 7.34 11.93 -6.48
CA PRO A 75 8.60 12.43 -7.01
C PRO A 75 8.39 13.22 -8.32
N PHE A 76 9.42 13.97 -8.70
CA PHE A 76 9.44 14.68 -9.96
C PHE A 76 9.27 13.71 -11.14
N GLY A 77 8.33 13.99 -12.04
CA GLY A 77 7.96 13.09 -13.14
C GLY A 77 6.61 12.40 -12.97
N CYS A 78 5.99 12.49 -11.78
CA CYS A 78 4.61 12.08 -11.57
C CYS A 78 3.63 13.25 -11.76
N GLY A 79 2.52 13.00 -12.46
CA GLY A 79 1.50 13.99 -12.77
C GLY A 79 0.58 14.35 -11.61
N SER A 80 0.56 13.54 -10.54
CA SER A 80 -0.21 13.79 -9.33
C SER A 80 0.43 13.13 -8.10
N ASP A 81 -0.05 13.48 -6.90
CA ASP A 81 0.34 12.85 -5.63
C ASP A 81 -0.39 11.53 -5.36
N SER A 82 -1.13 11.01 -6.34
CA SER A 82 -1.89 9.78 -6.23
C SER A 82 -0.96 8.59 -6.06
N ALA A 83 -1.29 7.73 -5.12
CA ALA A 83 -0.53 6.53 -4.82
C ALA A 83 -1.47 5.37 -4.55
N LEU A 84 -0.92 4.16 -4.66
CA LEU A 84 -1.63 2.95 -4.27
C LEU A 84 -0.71 2.02 -3.50
N ILE A 85 -1.32 1.24 -2.60
CA ILE A 85 -0.66 0.15 -1.88
C ILE A 85 -1.31 -1.14 -2.36
N GLY A 86 -0.52 -1.97 -3.04
CA GLY A 86 -0.94 -3.28 -3.51
C GLY A 86 -0.56 -4.36 -2.51
N VAL A 87 -1.49 -5.25 -2.20
CA VAL A 87 -1.24 -6.46 -1.42
C VAL A 87 -1.56 -7.67 -2.29
N SER A 88 -0.63 -8.63 -2.34
CA SER A 88 -0.78 -9.91 -3.04
C SER A 88 -0.39 -11.08 -2.14
N VAL A 89 -1.15 -12.17 -2.24
CA VAL A 89 -0.93 -13.40 -1.50
C VAL A 89 -1.17 -14.61 -2.40
N LYS A 90 -0.20 -15.52 -2.48
CA LYS A 90 -0.36 -16.80 -3.19
C LYS A 90 -1.17 -17.78 -2.35
N LEU A 91 -2.09 -18.47 -3.00
CA LEU A 91 -3.04 -19.39 -2.39
C LEU A 91 -2.99 -20.78 -3.04
N ASP A 92 -3.24 -21.82 -2.24
CA ASP A 92 -3.48 -23.18 -2.72
C ASP A 92 -4.94 -23.34 -3.23
N PRO A 93 -5.31 -24.50 -3.81
CA PRO A 93 -6.67 -24.75 -4.26
C PRO A 93 -7.75 -24.69 -3.16
N ALA A 94 -7.38 -24.87 -1.88
CA ALA A 94 -8.27 -24.71 -0.73
C ALA A 94 -8.39 -23.24 -0.28
N GLY A 95 -7.61 -22.33 -0.89
CA GLY A 95 -7.56 -20.92 -0.55
C GLY A 95 -6.69 -20.60 0.67
N ALA A 96 -5.78 -21.50 1.06
CA ALA A 96 -4.81 -21.25 2.11
C ALA A 96 -3.52 -20.64 1.56
N VAL A 97 -2.87 -19.79 2.35
CA VAL A 97 -1.64 -19.10 1.94
C VAL A 97 -0.49 -20.08 1.72
N THR A 98 0.20 -19.97 0.60
CA THR A 98 1.33 -20.86 0.24
C THR A 98 2.70 -20.20 0.33
N GLU A 99 2.75 -18.87 0.24
CA GLU A 99 3.99 -18.09 0.22
C GLU A 99 3.83 -16.84 1.07
N GLU A 100 4.94 -16.16 1.35
CA GLU A 100 4.89 -14.87 2.04
C GLU A 100 4.12 -13.83 1.23
N PRO A 101 3.35 -12.96 1.90
CA PRO A 101 2.59 -11.92 1.22
C PRO A 101 3.53 -10.86 0.64
N THR A 102 3.19 -10.35 -0.53
CA THR A 102 3.88 -9.22 -1.16
C THR A 102 3.09 -7.95 -0.93
N VAL A 103 3.75 -6.91 -0.40
CA VAL A 103 3.17 -5.57 -0.26
C VAL A 103 4.06 -4.57 -0.98
N ILE A 104 3.46 -3.78 -1.86
CA ILE A 104 4.14 -2.71 -2.61
C ILE A 104 3.39 -1.39 -2.45
N GLY A 105 4.13 -0.28 -2.43
CA GLY A 105 3.57 1.06 -2.55
C GLY A 105 4.15 1.74 -3.79
N ILE A 106 3.29 2.30 -4.64
CA ILE A 106 3.71 3.01 -5.85
C ILE A 106 2.92 4.32 -6.00
N TYR A 107 3.58 5.34 -6.55
CA TYR A 107 2.92 6.53 -7.09
C TYR A 107 2.35 6.20 -8.48
N THR A 108 1.19 6.76 -8.80
CA THR A 108 0.57 6.58 -10.13
C THR A 108 0.89 7.74 -11.05
N ASP A 109 0.67 7.55 -12.35
CA ASP A 109 0.80 8.59 -13.37
C ASP A 109 2.22 9.20 -13.45
N CYS A 110 3.25 8.36 -13.30
CA CYS A 110 4.65 8.72 -13.43
C CYS A 110 5.20 8.34 -14.82
N LEU A 111 6.00 9.23 -15.43
CA LEU A 111 6.66 9.07 -16.73
C LEU A 111 8.09 8.54 -16.61
#